data_AF-A0A1L1PQI2-F1
#
_entry.id   AF-A0A1L1PQI2-F1
#
_cell.length_a   1.000
_cell.length_b   1.000
_cell.length_c   1.000
_cell.angle_alpha   90.00
_cell.angle_beta   90.00
_cell.angle_gamma   90.00
#
_symmetry.space_group_name_H-M   'P 1'
#
loop_
_entity.id
_entity.type
_entity.pdbx_description
1 polymer ?
#
loop_
_entity_poly.entity_id
_entity_poly.type
_entity_poly.pdbx_seq_one_letter_code
_entity_poly.pdbx_strand_id
1 'polypeptide(L)'
;MRQTIKLVIKVIESADGQRADWIIDGGDQSADIYWSVLDGLKRPTRTVETRLLLDTGEVISLPLKEFAYLLPDRSGVLVIFKPGSYTHPDGSDIFPFPNHAAIFNADGSLRCQVRFAGAPERSASYVIGLPFTRTITHKIMPIGRPGESIDPPIVQFGVLVGTKEHPPESFYVLNTESGELADGMFSVPR
;
A
#
# COMPACT_ATOMS: atom_id res chain seq x y z
N MET A 1 0.88 -22.06 -11.85
CA MET A 1 1.78 -21.11 -11.15
C MET A 1 0.96 -19.87 -10.86
N ARG A 2 0.91 -19.38 -9.61
CA ARG A 2 0.19 -18.14 -9.27
C ARG A 2 1.11 -16.98 -9.67
N GLN A 3 0.70 -16.12 -10.61
CA GLN A 3 1.46 -14.93 -10.99
C GLN A 3 1.56 -13.98 -9.80
N THR A 4 2.72 -13.37 -9.63
CA THR A 4 2.99 -12.41 -8.54
C THR A 4 3.62 -11.13 -9.07
N ILE A 5 3.45 -10.05 -8.32
CA ILE A 5 4.00 -8.74 -8.65
C ILE A 5 5.47 -8.70 -8.23
N LYS A 6 6.34 -8.41 -9.19
CA LYS A 6 7.76 -8.16 -8.96
C LYS A 6 7.99 -6.77 -8.41
N LEU A 7 7.45 -5.74 -9.06
CA LEU A 7 7.64 -4.32 -8.73
C LEU A 7 6.37 -3.51 -9.03
N VAL A 8 6.16 -2.45 -8.26
CA VAL A 8 5.23 -1.36 -8.61
C VAL A 8 6.03 -0.22 -9.23
N ILE A 9 5.55 0.33 -10.34
CA ILE A 9 6.22 1.41 -11.07
C ILE A 9 5.27 2.60 -11.14
N LYS A 10 5.72 3.76 -10.63
CA LYS A 10 5.06 5.04 -10.88
C LYS A 10 5.76 5.78 -12.00
N VAL A 11 5.00 6.26 -12.97
CA VAL A 11 5.56 7.10 -14.01
C VAL A 11 5.35 8.56 -13.65
N ILE A 12 6.45 9.28 -13.51
CA ILE A 12 6.51 10.71 -13.18
C ILE A 12 6.78 11.47 -14.47
N GLU A 13 5.93 12.45 -14.77
CA GLU A 13 6.06 13.34 -15.92
C GLU A 13 6.46 14.76 -15.45
N SER A 14 7.45 15.35 -16.12
CA SER A 14 7.92 16.73 -15.87
C SER A 14 7.14 17.78 -16.67
N ALA A 15 7.38 19.05 -16.36
CA ALA A 15 6.73 20.18 -17.03
C ALA A 15 6.99 20.27 -18.54
N ASP A 16 8.10 19.71 -19.02
CA ASP A 16 8.48 19.61 -20.44
C ASP A 16 8.12 18.26 -21.06
N GLY A 17 7.38 17.40 -20.34
CA GLY A 17 6.86 16.14 -20.85
C GLY A 17 7.84 14.96 -20.80
N GLN A 18 9.03 15.12 -20.21
CA GLN A 18 9.91 13.99 -19.94
C GLN A 18 9.28 13.06 -18.90
N ARG A 19 9.55 11.76 -19.00
CA ARG A 19 9.01 10.74 -18.10
C ARG A 19 10.13 9.94 -17.44
N ALA A 20 9.91 9.58 -16.18
CA ALA A 20 10.79 8.72 -15.41
C ALA A 20 10.00 7.71 -14.59
N ASP A 21 10.58 6.53 -14.41
CA ASP A 21 9.99 5.44 -13.65
C ASP A 21 10.52 5.48 -12.21
N TRP A 22 9.60 5.61 -11.25
CA TRP A 22 9.88 5.43 -9.83
C TRP A 22 9.45 4.02 -9.41
N ILE A 23 10.43 3.20 -9.05
CA ILE A 23 10.27 1.79 -8.74
C ILE A 23 10.07 1.59 -7.24
N ILE A 24 9.13 0.72 -6.87
CA ILE A 24 8.82 0.30 -5.51
C ILE A 24 8.86 -1.23 -5.47
N ASP A 25 9.77 -1.80 -4.70
CA ASP A 25 10.01 -3.26 -4.62
C ASP A 25 9.64 -3.89 -3.27
N GLY A 26 9.28 -3.07 -2.28
CA GLY A 26 8.87 -3.49 -0.93
C GLY A 26 10.01 -3.95 -0.02
N GLY A 27 11.28 -3.76 -0.40
CA GLY A 27 12.44 -4.08 0.46
C GLY A 27 12.80 -2.95 1.45
N ASP A 28 13.58 -3.27 2.50
CA ASP A 28 14.11 -2.28 3.46
C ASP A 28 15.08 -1.26 2.82
N GLN A 29 15.52 -1.52 1.59
CA GLN A 29 16.37 -0.66 0.75
C GLN A 29 15.60 -0.03 -0.43
N SER A 30 14.26 0.04 -0.36
CA SER A 30 13.35 0.33 -1.50
C SER A 30 13.43 1.73 -2.14
N ALA A 31 14.57 2.40 -2.06
CA ALA A 31 14.90 3.55 -2.90
C ALA A 31 16.33 3.49 -3.47
N ASP A 32 16.91 2.29 -3.61
CA ASP A 32 18.21 2.14 -4.27
C ASP A 32 18.08 2.35 -5.79
N ILE A 33 18.40 3.60 -6.15
CA ILE A 33 18.92 4.11 -7.42
C ILE A 33 17.88 4.34 -8.54
N TYR A 34 17.17 5.47 -8.47
CA TYR A 34 16.83 6.35 -9.63
C TYR A 34 16.62 7.83 -9.23
N TRP A 35 17.05 8.24 -8.02
CA TRP A 35 16.90 9.62 -7.56
C TRP A 35 17.59 10.63 -8.47
N SER A 36 18.74 10.30 -9.07
CA SER A 36 19.43 11.19 -10.01
C SER A 36 18.62 11.49 -11.27
N VAL A 37 17.86 10.50 -11.78
CA VAL A 37 16.99 10.69 -12.95
C VAL A 37 15.76 11.52 -12.56
N LEU A 38 15.18 11.25 -11.39
CA LEU A 38 14.05 12.03 -10.86
C LEU A 38 14.45 13.47 -10.51
N ASP A 39 15.64 13.69 -9.97
CA ASP A 39 16.21 15.01 -9.64
C ASP A 39 16.53 15.82 -10.89
N GLY A 40 16.87 15.14 -11.99
CA GLY A 40 17.07 15.76 -13.29
C GLY A 40 15.78 16.27 -13.96
N LEU A 41 14.60 15.85 -13.48
CA LEU A 41 13.33 16.27 -14.06
C LEU A 41 13.03 17.75 -13.82
N LYS A 42 12.57 18.43 -14.87
CA LYS A 42 12.11 19.80 -14.77
C LYS A 42 10.82 19.89 -13.94
N ARG A 43 10.84 20.72 -12.91
CA ARG A 43 9.67 20.96 -12.05
C ARG A 43 8.65 21.92 -12.70
N PRO A 44 7.35 21.84 -12.36
CA PRO A 44 6.73 20.82 -11.51
C PRO A 44 6.65 19.44 -12.17
N THR A 45 6.65 18.38 -11.37
CA THR A 45 6.43 17.01 -11.82
C THR A 45 5.07 16.49 -11.33
N ARG A 46 4.50 15.50 -12.03
CA ARG A 46 3.25 14.84 -11.64
C ARG A 46 3.31 13.34 -11.91
N THR A 47 2.67 12.53 -11.07
CA THR A 47 2.44 11.11 -11.38
C THR A 47 1.33 11.01 -12.44
N VAL A 48 1.58 10.29 -13.52
CA VAL A 48 0.62 10.15 -14.63
C VAL A 48 -0.02 8.77 -14.72
N GLU A 49 0.65 7.74 -14.21
CA GLU A 49 0.17 6.35 -14.20
C GLU A 49 0.91 5.52 -13.16
N THR A 50 0.30 4.40 -12.77
CA THR A 50 0.90 3.34 -11.97
C THR A 50 0.84 2.03 -12.77
N ARG A 51 1.91 1.25 -12.74
CA ARG A 51 2.03 -0.03 -13.43
C ARG A 51 2.50 -1.13 -12.47
N LEU A 52 2.11 -2.36 -12.75
CA LEU A 52 2.58 -3.57 -12.08
C LEU A 52 3.49 -4.34 -13.03
N LEU A 53 4.71 -4.64 -12.62
CA LEU A 53 5.58 -5.58 -13.32
C LEU A 53 5.43 -6.95 -12.67
N LEU A 54 4.99 -7.96 -13.41
CA LEU A 54 4.85 -9.33 -12.93
C LEU A 54 6.18 -10.08 -12.94
N ASP A 55 6.26 -11.17 -12.18
CA ASP A 55 7.40 -12.10 -12.19
C ASP A 55 7.67 -12.70 -13.59
N THR A 56 6.62 -12.85 -14.40
CA THR A 56 6.69 -13.25 -15.82
C THR A 56 7.33 -12.21 -16.73
N GLY A 57 7.51 -10.97 -16.27
CA GLY A 57 7.96 -9.82 -17.08
C GLY A 57 6.82 -9.05 -17.77
N GLU A 58 5.57 -9.50 -17.63
CA GLU A 58 4.39 -8.78 -18.11
C GLU A 58 4.17 -7.47 -17.34
N VAL A 59 3.67 -6.44 -18.02
CA VAL A 59 3.38 -5.13 -17.42
C VAL A 59 1.89 -4.84 -17.50
N ILE A 60 1.25 -4.66 -16.34
CA ILE A 60 -0.15 -4.31 -16.21
C ILE A 60 -0.27 -2.83 -15.85
N SER A 61 -1.02 -2.05 -16.64
CA SER A 61 -1.29 -0.64 -16.32
C SER A 61 -2.52 -0.52 -15.43
N LEU A 62 -2.41 0.22 -14.34
CA LEU A 62 -3.55 0.55 -13.47
C LEU A 62 -4.06 1.95 -13.80
N PRO A 63 -5.39 2.17 -13.86
CA PRO A 63 -5.98 3.46 -14.18
C PRO A 63 -5.94 4.45 -13.00
N LEU A 64 -4.85 4.47 -12.24
CA LEU A 64 -4.69 5.27 -11.03
C LEU A 64 -3.31 5.93 -10.99
N LYS A 65 -3.25 7.10 -10.37
CA LYS A 65 -2.03 7.92 -10.21
C LYS A 65 -1.46 7.84 -8.79
N GLU A 66 -2.16 7.13 -7.92
CA GLU A 66 -1.92 7.11 -6.49
C GLU A 66 -0.82 6.16 -6.07
N PHE A 67 -0.38 6.31 -4.82
CA PHE A 67 0.64 5.45 -4.24
C PHE A 67 0.06 4.06 -3.94
N ALA A 68 0.75 3.05 -4.45
CA ALA A 68 0.38 1.65 -4.31
C ALA A 68 1.49 0.93 -3.53
N TYR A 69 1.09 0.22 -2.48
CA TYR A 69 1.96 -0.55 -1.62
C TYR A 69 1.86 -2.03 -2.00
N LEU A 70 2.99 -2.68 -2.26
CA LEU A 70 3.02 -4.12 -2.51
C LEU A 70 2.51 -4.90 -1.29
N LEU A 71 1.61 -5.85 -1.51
CA LEU A 71 1.26 -6.81 -0.47
C LEU A 71 2.46 -7.74 -0.19
N PRO A 72 2.60 -8.29 1.03
CA PRO A 72 3.76 -9.09 1.38
C PRO A 72 3.87 -10.39 0.59
N ASP A 73 2.73 -10.98 0.26
CA ASP A 73 2.63 -12.18 -0.57
C ASP A 73 2.75 -11.87 -2.08
N ARG A 74 2.91 -10.58 -2.43
CA ARG A 74 3.02 -10.06 -3.80
C ARG A 74 1.85 -10.45 -4.71
N SER A 75 0.71 -10.83 -4.14
CA SER A 75 -0.47 -11.20 -4.93
C SER A 75 -1.28 -9.99 -5.42
N GLY A 76 -0.92 -8.79 -4.96
CA GLY A 76 -1.67 -7.57 -5.19
C GLY A 76 -0.98 -6.32 -4.62
N VAL A 77 -1.71 -5.21 -4.67
CA VAL A 77 -1.31 -3.92 -4.10
C VAL A 77 -2.43 -3.29 -3.30
N LEU A 78 -2.08 -2.61 -2.21
CA LEU A 78 -2.96 -1.69 -1.49
C LEU A 78 -2.79 -0.28 -2.07
N VAL A 79 -3.89 0.35 -2.48
CA VAL A 79 -3.91 1.73 -2.99
C VAL A 79 -4.73 2.60 -2.06
N ILE A 80 -4.24 3.80 -1.77
CA ILE A 80 -4.93 4.80 -0.96
C ILE A 80 -5.16 6.03 -1.82
N PHE A 81 -6.43 6.41 -1.95
CA PHE A 81 -6.91 7.39 -2.90
C PHE A 81 -7.06 8.77 -2.29
N LYS A 82 -6.54 9.80 -2.97
CA LYS A 82 -6.87 11.18 -2.62
C LYS A 82 -8.19 11.59 -3.27
N PRO A 83 -8.90 12.59 -2.73
CA PRO A 83 -10.07 13.15 -3.39
C PRO A 83 -9.74 13.57 -4.82
N GLY A 84 -10.59 13.20 -5.78
CA GLY A 84 -10.44 13.50 -7.20
C GLY A 84 -9.39 12.67 -7.94
N SER A 85 -8.73 11.71 -7.29
CA SER A 85 -7.64 10.93 -7.90
C SER A 85 -8.12 9.75 -8.75
N TYR A 86 -9.31 9.23 -8.42
CA TYR A 86 -9.93 8.11 -9.12
C TYR A 86 -11.45 8.29 -9.07
N THR A 87 -12.00 8.87 -10.13
CA THR A 87 -13.38 9.33 -10.18
C THR A 87 -14.18 8.63 -11.26
N HIS A 88 -15.49 8.59 -11.05
CA HIS A 88 -16.46 8.31 -12.09
C HIS A 88 -16.44 9.42 -13.16
N PRO A 89 -17.05 9.21 -14.33
CA PRO A 89 -17.17 10.23 -15.38
C PRO A 89 -17.87 11.52 -14.92
N ASP A 90 -18.72 11.44 -13.88
CA ASP A 90 -19.40 12.59 -13.28
C ASP A 90 -18.53 13.39 -12.29
N GLY A 91 -17.29 12.94 -12.04
CA GLY A 91 -16.33 13.58 -11.14
C GLY A 91 -16.43 13.15 -9.67
N SER A 92 -17.38 12.27 -9.31
CA SER A 92 -17.46 11.70 -7.96
C SER A 92 -16.36 10.65 -7.73
N ASP A 93 -15.81 10.56 -6.52
CA ASP A 93 -14.78 9.58 -6.18
C ASP A 93 -15.33 8.15 -6.20
N ILE A 94 -14.63 7.23 -6.88
CA ILE A 94 -14.98 5.80 -6.90
C ILE A 94 -14.80 5.18 -5.50
N PHE A 95 -13.76 5.60 -4.78
CA PHE A 95 -13.51 5.22 -3.39
C PHE A 95 -13.54 6.48 -2.52
N PRO A 96 -14.74 6.92 -2.08
CA PRO A 96 -14.88 8.13 -1.29
C PRO A 96 -14.43 7.92 0.16
N PHE A 97 -14.17 9.03 0.84
CA PHE A 97 -13.97 9.02 2.29
C PHE A 97 -15.20 8.47 3.02
N PRO A 98 -15.02 7.73 4.13
CA PRO A 98 -13.76 7.37 4.78
C PRO A 98 -13.05 6.15 4.18
N ASN A 99 -13.72 5.37 3.32
CA ASN A 99 -13.22 4.11 2.74
C ASN A 99 -12.47 4.33 1.41
N HIS A 100 -11.53 5.27 1.40
CA HIS A 100 -10.76 5.70 0.23
C HIS A 100 -9.54 4.81 -0.04
N ALA A 101 -9.62 3.51 0.26
CA ALA A 101 -8.53 2.57 0.02
C ALA A 101 -9.08 1.26 -0.54
N ALA A 102 -8.31 0.61 -1.40
CA ALA A 102 -8.70 -0.65 -2.02
C ALA A 102 -7.49 -1.53 -2.33
N ILE A 103 -7.72 -2.83 -2.43
CA ILE A 103 -6.74 -3.84 -2.83
C ILE A 103 -7.03 -4.26 -4.26
N PHE A 104 -5.99 -4.28 -5.09
CA PHE A 104 -6.03 -4.81 -6.45
C PHE A 104 -5.18 -6.08 -6.54
N ASN A 105 -5.63 -7.04 -7.35
CA ASN A 105 -4.87 -8.23 -7.68
C ASN A 105 -3.69 -7.91 -8.63
N ALA A 106 -2.78 -8.87 -8.78
CA ALA A 106 -1.67 -8.79 -9.73
C ALA A 106 -2.12 -8.56 -11.19
N ASP A 107 -3.28 -9.05 -11.58
CA ASP A 107 -3.88 -8.82 -12.90
C ASP A 107 -4.55 -7.44 -13.04
N GLY A 108 -4.51 -6.60 -11.99
CA GLY A 108 -5.10 -5.27 -11.96
C GLY A 108 -6.60 -5.25 -11.68
N SER A 109 -7.25 -6.40 -11.47
CA SER A 109 -8.65 -6.45 -11.04
C SER A 109 -8.81 -5.98 -9.58
N LEU A 110 -9.93 -5.33 -9.28
CA LEU A 110 -10.28 -4.96 -7.90
C LEU A 110 -10.54 -6.23 -7.09
N ARG A 111 -9.79 -6.43 -6.00
CA ARG A 111 -10.02 -7.52 -5.05
C ARG A 111 -11.10 -7.14 -4.04
N CYS A 112 -10.87 -6.06 -3.30
CA CYS A 112 -11.79 -5.58 -2.28
C CYS A 112 -11.53 -4.11 -1.95
N GLN A 113 -12.56 -3.43 -1.45
CA GLN A 113 -12.42 -2.11 -0.83
C GLN A 113 -12.06 -2.29 0.64
N VAL A 114 -11.13 -1.49 1.16
CA VAL A 114 -10.80 -1.50 2.59
C VAL A 114 -11.98 -0.92 3.37
N ARG A 115 -12.38 -1.62 4.42
CA ARG A 115 -13.53 -1.26 5.25
C ARG A 115 -13.20 -1.37 6.74
N PHE A 116 -13.79 -0.45 7.49
CA PHE A 116 -13.80 -0.49 8.95
C PHE A 116 -14.85 -1.49 9.43
N ALA A 117 -14.44 -2.71 9.78
CA ALA A 117 -15.35 -3.68 10.40
C ALA A 117 -15.44 -3.37 11.91
N GLY A 118 -16.51 -2.71 12.34
CA GLY A 118 -16.77 -2.44 13.76
C GLY A 118 -15.92 -1.35 14.42
N ALA A 119 -15.02 -0.67 13.68
CA ALA A 119 -14.44 0.58 14.18
C ALA A 119 -15.53 1.67 14.15
N PRO A 120 -15.60 2.57 15.15
CA PRO A 120 -16.59 3.64 15.14
C PRO A 120 -16.48 4.39 13.81
N GLU A 121 -17.62 4.75 13.20
CA GLU A 121 -17.69 5.69 12.08
C GLU A 121 -17.11 7.04 12.52
N ARG A 122 -15.78 7.11 12.61
CA ARG A 122 -15.07 8.36 12.81
C ARG A 122 -15.11 8.99 11.44
N SER A 123 -16.09 9.86 11.23
CA SER A 123 -16.42 10.54 9.97
C SER A 123 -15.26 11.38 9.42
N ALA A 124 -14.17 11.53 10.18
CA ALA A 124 -12.95 12.21 9.80
C ALA A 124 -11.73 11.28 9.65
N SER A 125 -11.91 9.96 9.74
CA SER A 125 -10.82 9.00 9.70
C SER A 125 -10.26 8.79 8.29
N TYR A 126 -8.93 8.76 8.18
CA TYR A 126 -8.23 8.43 6.95
C TYR A 126 -7.23 7.29 7.13
N VAL A 127 -6.98 6.53 6.06
CA VAL A 127 -6.09 5.37 6.04
C VAL A 127 -4.74 5.88 5.58
N ILE A 128 -3.71 5.66 6.40
CA ILE A 128 -2.32 5.79 5.99
C ILE A 128 -1.75 4.38 5.86
N GLY A 129 -1.31 4.05 4.66
CA GLY A 129 -0.67 2.78 4.36
C GLY A 129 0.75 2.82 4.87
N LEU A 130 1.10 1.90 5.74
CA LEU A 130 2.48 1.68 6.12
C LEU A 130 2.93 0.36 5.51
N PRO A 131 3.89 0.37 4.56
CA PRO A 131 4.53 -0.83 4.11
C PRO A 131 5.55 -1.24 5.17
N PHE A 132 5.08 -1.80 6.27
CA PHE A 132 5.95 -2.53 7.15
C PHE A 132 5.60 -4.00 7.05
N THR A 133 6.53 -4.76 6.49
CA THR A 133 6.74 -6.17 6.83
C THR A 133 7.21 -6.21 8.29
N ARG A 134 6.42 -5.69 9.24
CA ARG A 134 6.74 -5.85 10.65
C ARG A 134 6.40 -7.30 10.97
N THR A 135 7.43 -8.12 11.02
CA THR A 135 7.42 -9.30 11.87
C THR A 135 7.13 -8.81 13.29
N ILE A 136 5.87 -8.74 13.69
CA ILE A 136 5.50 -8.57 15.09
C ILE A 136 5.62 -9.95 15.71
N THR A 137 6.84 -10.39 15.98
CA THR A 137 7.08 -11.52 16.88
C THR A 137 6.78 -11.03 18.30
N HIS A 138 5.51 -11.07 18.70
CA HIS A 138 5.16 -11.13 20.13
C HIS A 138 5.35 -12.55 20.67
N LYS A 139 6.57 -13.05 20.52
CA LYS A 139 7.21 -13.84 21.56
C LYS A 139 8.58 -13.18 21.68
N ILE A 140 8.85 -12.56 22.84
CA ILE A 140 10.22 -12.50 23.40
C ILE A 140 10.92 -13.73 22.88
N MET A 141 11.99 -13.63 22.08
CA MET A 141 12.69 -14.84 21.62
C MET A 141 12.85 -15.76 22.83
N PRO A 142 12.16 -16.91 22.95
CA PRO A 142 12.89 -18.02 23.50
C PRO A 142 13.85 -18.32 22.36
N ILE A 143 15.15 -18.17 22.60
CA ILE A 143 16.13 -18.89 21.80
C ILE A 143 15.59 -20.33 21.79
N GLY A 144 14.97 -20.73 20.68
CA GLY A 144 14.27 -22.00 20.59
C GLY A 144 15.27 -23.07 21.00
N ARG A 145 14.86 -23.99 21.87
CA ARG A 145 15.76 -25.08 22.22
C ARG A 145 16.08 -25.84 20.93
N PRO A 146 17.33 -26.30 20.73
CA PRO A 146 17.66 -27.11 19.57
C PRO A 146 16.65 -28.25 19.40
N GLY A 147 15.91 -28.26 18.29
CA GLY A 147 14.89 -29.27 17.98
C GLY A 147 13.43 -28.81 18.06
N GLU A 148 13.12 -27.58 18.50
CA GLU A 148 11.76 -27.04 18.43
C GLU A 148 11.44 -26.42 17.06
N SER A 149 10.20 -26.60 16.60
CA SER A 149 9.69 -25.95 15.39
C SER A 149 9.66 -24.43 15.60
N ILE A 150 10.33 -23.70 14.73
CA ILE A 150 10.23 -22.23 14.68
C ILE A 150 8.89 -21.90 14.02
N ASP A 151 7.99 -21.26 14.75
CA ASP A 151 6.79 -20.66 14.16
C ASP A 151 7.25 -19.61 13.13
N PRO A 152 6.82 -19.69 11.86
CA PRO A 152 7.22 -18.70 10.87
C PRO A 152 6.75 -17.31 11.29
N PRO A 153 7.51 -16.26 10.96
CA PRO A 153 7.11 -14.89 11.27
C PRO A 153 5.76 -14.59 10.62
N ILE A 154 4.80 -14.11 11.41
CA ILE A 154 3.53 -13.60 10.86
C ILE A 154 3.83 -12.24 10.26
N VAL A 155 3.71 -12.14 8.95
CA VAL A 155 3.82 -10.89 8.21
C VAL A 155 2.42 -10.33 8.04
N GLN A 156 2.12 -9.22 8.71
CA GLN A 156 0.81 -8.56 8.64
C GLN A 156 0.95 -7.20 7.96
N PHE A 157 0.00 -6.86 7.11
CA PHE A 157 -0.13 -5.50 6.59
C PHE A 157 -0.92 -4.66 7.60
N GLY A 158 -0.32 -3.55 8.00
CA GLY A 158 -0.94 -2.62 8.94
C GLY A 158 -1.32 -1.31 8.27
N VAL A 159 -2.42 -0.72 8.72
CA VAL A 159 -2.74 0.67 8.36
C VAL A 159 -2.84 1.51 9.62
N LEU A 160 -2.31 2.72 9.54
CA LEU A 160 -2.51 3.74 10.54
C LEU A 160 -3.78 4.50 10.22
N VAL A 161 -4.62 4.71 11.22
CA VAL A 161 -5.88 5.43 11.07
C VAL A 161 -5.86 6.63 12.00
N GLY A 162 -6.05 7.81 11.41
CA GLY A 162 -6.07 9.08 12.12
C GLY A 162 -7.26 9.92 11.71
N THR A 163 -7.54 10.98 12.46
CA THR A 163 -8.55 11.97 12.06
C THR A 163 -7.88 13.11 11.31
N LYS A 164 -8.61 13.83 10.45
CA LYS A 164 -8.06 15.00 9.75
C LYS A 164 -7.31 16.00 10.66
N GLU A 165 -7.71 16.09 11.92
CA GLU A 165 -7.21 17.04 12.91
C GLU A 165 -6.08 16.49 13.79
N HIS A 166 -5.87 15.17 13.84
CA HIS A 166 -4.93 14.51 14.74
C HIS A 166 -4.07 13.48 14.00
N PRO A 167 -2.78 13.32 14.37
CA PRO A 167 -1.96 12.24 13.83
C PRO A 167 -2.63 10.88 14.07
N PRO A 168 -2.36 9.87 13.24
CA PRO A 168 -2.93 8.54 13.45
C PRO A 168 -2.57 7.97 14.81
N GLU A 169 -3.60 7.64 15.60
CA GLU A 169 -3.47 7.15 16.97
C GLU A 169 -3.71 5.65 17.08
N SER A 170 -4.15 5.00 16.00
CA SER A 170 -4.58 3.60 16.02
C SER A 170 -3.99 2.82 14.85
N PHE A 171 -3.49 1.62 15.16
CA PHE A 171 -2.94 0.67 14.20
C PHE A 171 -3.95 -0.46 14.00
N TYR A 172 -4.33 -0.70 12.75
CA TYR A 172 -5.23 -1.78 12.38
C TYR A 172 -4.52 -2.82 11.54
N VAL A 173 -4.79 -4.09 11.81
CA VAL A 173 -4.34 -5.19 10.95
C VAL A 173 -5.33 -5.30 9.80
N LEU A 174 -4.83 -5.21 8.57
CA LEU A 174 -5.62 -5.36 7.36
C LEU A 174 -5.69 -6.83 6.94
N ASN A 175 -6.90 -7.37 6.87
CA ASN A 175 -7.14 -8.61 6.15
C ASN A 175 -7.09 -8.33 4.64
N THR A 176 -6.05 -8.81 3.96
CA THR A 176 -5.80 -8.53 2.54
C THR A 176 -6.71 -9.29 1.58
N GLU A 177 -7.49 -10.25 2.08
CA GLU A 177 -8.48 -10.98 1.31
C GLU A 177 -9.86 -10.33 1.42
N SER A 178 -10.32 -10.00 2.64
CA SER A 178 -11.63 -9.38 2.84
C SER A 178 -11.63 -7.85 2.75
N GLY A 179 -10.46 -7.21 2.91
CA GLY A 179 -10.34 -5.75 3.03
C GLY A 179 -10.73 -5.23 4.42
N GLU A 180 -11.05 -6.10 5.37
CA GLU A 180 -11.48 -5.69 6.71
C GLU A 180 -10.30 -5.27 7.58
N LEU A 181 -10.50 -4.16 8.28
CA LEU A 181 -9.60 -3.71 9.34
C LEU A 181 -10.04 -4.33 10.67
N ALA A 182 -9.17 -5.14 11.26
CA ALA A 182 -9.32 -5.65 12.61
C ALA A 182 -8.50 -4.78 13.58
N ASP A 183 -9.05 -4.50 14.76
CA ASP A 183 -8.34 -3.76 15.81
C ASP A 183 -7.10 -4.57 16.21
N GLY A 184 -5.94 -4.10 15.74
CA GLY A 184 -4.66 -4.68 16.11
C GLY A 184 -4.38 -4.18 17.51
N MET A 185 -4.54 -5.03 18.52
CA MET A 185 -4.38 -4.72 19.94
C MET A 185 -2.94 -4.28 20.26
N PHE A 186 -2.55 -3.10 19.81
CA PHE A 186 -1.30 -2.41 20.06
C PHE A 186 -1.65 -0.94 20.24
N SER A 187 -2.06 -0.59 21.45
CA SER A 187 -2.09 0.81 21.87
C SER A 187 -0.68 1.37 21.78
N VAL A 188 -0.47 2.34 20.89
CA VAL A 188 0.78 3.10 20.83
C VAL A 188 0.94 3.77 22.20
N PRO A 189 2.06 3.58 22.92
CA PRO A 189 2.28 4.26 24.17
C PRO A 189 2.22 5.77 23.94
N ARG A 190 1.41 6.47 24.75
CA ARG A 190 1.40 7.93 24.81
C ARG A 190 2.70 8.47 25.39
#